data_AF-A0A7M1UNN6-F1
#
_entry.id   AF-A0A7M1UNN6-F1
#
_cell.length_a   1.000
_cell.length_b   1.000
_cell.length_c   1.000
_cell.angle_alpha   90.00
_cell.angle_beta   90.00
_cell.angle_gamma   90.00
#
_symmetry.space_group_name_H-M   'P 1'
#
loop_
_entity.id
_entity.type
_entity.pdbx_description
1 polymer ?
#
loop_
_entity_poly.entity_id
_entity_poly.type
_entity_poly.pdbx_seq_one_letter_code
_entity_poly.pdbx_strand_id
1 'polypeptide(L)'
;MEVSKILVAVLLACSLFLGLSYYSIQRAYEDLEEKYENLLNGYRELEVKNSELVSNLSLLQMENEWLKSNLTSMELYYTAIITMYQSWLEGNSSEISVLIEKITYLRTKLSEYANVIGIPNGLEYLEDLTQQERNLFLQKAVNSLPLNLNFSQYVEKYGIPLGIHVYVSLTTYYQPDPVSAKEYWKLPNETLQDLGGDCEDLSLLTYSILVRSGYNNTYLVEWLSDDVGHVAVLTRIMGRWYLIDVAGNWFNGLKLYVYTKILKEGTTYDLKLPPLSLHPDVKDWLVRNNYATIDVSLPPGQRELDGVDLKTLLQEWVAYWVRLGESPVEYRLVGLNVYLKTGSITQLANYLENLGK
;
A
#
# COMPACT_ATOMS: atom_id res chain seq x y z
N MET A 1 123.45 -25.47 37.29
CA MET A 1 122.67 -26.38 36.42
C MET A 1 121.50 -27.00 37.17
N GLU A 2 121.73 -27.37 38.44
CA GLU A 2 120.65 -27.85 39.30
C GLU A 2 119.60 -26.76 39.57
N VAL A 3 120.01 -25.53 39.85
CA VAL A 3 119.10 -24.39 39.97
C VAL A 3 118.37 -24.09 38.65
N SER A 4 118.97 -24.37 37.47
CA SER A 4 118.41 -24.04 36.15
C SER A 4 117.23 -24.92 35.75
N LYS A 5 117.23 -26.22 36.08
CA LYS A 5 116.10 -27.12 35.79
C LYS A 5 114.92 -26.87 36.72
N ILE A 6 115.17 -26.68 38.01
CA ILE A 6 114.14 -26.35 39.00
C ILE A 6 113.48 -25.02 38.64
N LEU A 7 114.26 -24.02 38.22
CA LEU A 7 113.75 -22.74 37.73
C LEU A 7 112.88 -22.90 36.48
N VAL A 8 113.34 -23.68 35.49
CA VAL A 8 112.57 -23.94 34.25
C VAL A 8 111.27 -24.70 34.54
N ALA A 9 111.27 -25.67 35.45
CA ALA A 9 110.07 -26.43 35.81
C ALA A 9 109.04 -25.56 36.58
N VAL A 10 109.50 -24.74 37.53
CA VAL A 10 108.65 -23.75 38.21
C VAL A 10 108.10 -22.73 37.22
N LEU A 11 108.94 -22.24 36.30
CA LEU A 11 108.53 -21.32 35.23
C LEU A 11 107.45 -21.92 34.33
N LEU A 12 107.56 -23.19 33.94
CA LEU A 12 106.52 -23.89 33.16
C LEU A 12 105.23 -24.09 33.96
N ALA A 13 105.32 -24.47 35.24
CA ALA A 13 104.15 -24.65 36.09
C ALA A 13 103.43 -23.31 36.33
N CYS A 14 104.17 -22.23 36.58
CA CYS A 14 103.63 -20.88 36.65
C CYS A 14 103.00 -20.46 35.31
N SER A 15 103.65 -20.73 34.18
CA SER A 15 103.12 -20.44 32.84
C SER A 15 101.82 -21.20 32.56
N LEU A 16 101.73 -22.48 32.96
CA LEU A 16 100.55 -23.31 32.75
C LEU A 16 99.40 -22.91 33.69
N PHE A 17 99.70 -22.57 34.94
CA PHE A 17 98.73 -22.00 35.88
C PHE A 17 98.22 -20.63 35.41
N LEU A 18 99.10 -19.78 34.88
CA LEU A 18 98.73 -18.51 34.24
C LEU A 18 97.87 -18.76 33.00
N GLY A 19 98.19 -19.74 32.16
CA GLY A 19 97.42 -20.11 30.98
C GLY A 19 96.02 -20.61 31.32
N LEU A 20 95.88 -21.47 32.33
CA LEU A 20 94.57 -21.95 32.81
C LEU A 20 93.76 -20.84 33.47
N SER A 21 94.41 -19.97 34.26
CA SER A 21 93.77 -18.80 34.87
C SER A 21 93.29 -17.82 33.80
N TYR A 22 94.12 -17.56 32.78
CA TYR A 22 93.75 -16.75 31.61
C TYR A 22 92.56 -17.35 30.86
N TYR A 23 92.59 -18.66 30.59
CA TYR A 23 91.49 -19.34 29.91
C TYR A 23 90.18 -19.33 30.72
N SER A 24 90.26 -19.45 32.05
CA SER A 24 89.11 -19.33 32.95
C SER A 24 88.52 -17.92 32.94
N ILE A 25 89.38 -16.90 33.01
CA ILE A 25 88.98 -15.49 32.94
C ILE A 25 88.38 -15.17 31.57
N GLN A 26 88.98 -15.66 30.49
CA GLN A 26 88.48 -15.46 29.13
C GLN A 26 87.08 -16.07 28.97
N ARG A 27 86.85 -17.30 29.43
CA ARG A 27 85.50 -17.89 29.39
C ARG A 27 84.49 -17.14 30.24
N ALA A 28 84.88 -16.65 31.41
CA ALA A 28 84.00 -15.83 32.25
C ALA A 28 83.70 -14.48 31.59
N TYR A 29 84.66 -13.90 30.87
CA TYR A 29 84.48 -12.68 30.09
C TYR A 29 83.53 -12.92 28.90
N GLU A 30 83.71 -14.00 28.14
CA GLU A 30 82.83 -14.37 27.02
C GLU A 30 81.39 -14.62 27.49
N ASP A 31 81.18 -15.33 28.61
CA ASP A 31 79.84 -15.53 29.20
C ASP A 31 79.22 -14.21 29.71
N LEU A 32 80.04 -13.30 30.26
CA LEU A 32 79.57 -11.99 30.68
C LEU A 32 79.21 -11.10 29.48
N GLU A 33 80.00 -11.13 28.41
CA GLU A 33 79.76 -10.42 27.16
C GLU A 33 78.47 -10.92 26.49
N GLU A 34 78.26 -12.24 26.43
CA GLU A 34 77.00 -12.81 25.93
C GLU A 34 75.78 -12.38 26.77
N LYS A 35 75.90 -12.43 28.10
CA LYS A 35 74.84 -11.95 29.01
C LYS A 35 74.57 -10.45 28.86
N TYR A 36 75.61 -9.65 28.64
CA TYR A 36 75.49 -8.22 28.41
C TYR A 36 74.76 -7.94 27.09
N GLU A 37 75.14 -8.60 26.00
CA GLU A 37 74.48 -8.46 24.70
C GLU A 37 73.01 -8.92 24.74
N ASN A 38 72.72 -10.04 25.41
CA ASN A 38 71.35 -10.50 25.62
C ASN A 38 70.51 -9.50 26.42
N LEU A 39 71.08 -8.90 27.47
CA LEU A 39 70.42 -7.86 28.25
C LEU A 39 70.19 -6.60 27.40
N LEU A 40 71.17 -6.19 26.60
CA LEU A 40 71.09 -5.04 25.70
C LEU A 40 69.98 -5.23 24.66
N ASN A 41 69.89 -6.42 24.06
CA ASN A 41 68.82 -6.77 23.13
C ASN A 41 67.45 -6.79 23.83
N GLY A 42 67.37 -7.33 25.06
CA GLY A 42 66.16 -7.27 25.87
C GLY A 42 65.69 -5.83 26.15
N TYR A 43 66.62 -4.91 26.42
CA TYR A 43 66.30 -3.49 26.57
C TYR A 43 65.79 -2.85 25.29
N ARG A 44 66.40 -3.15 24.14
CA ARG A 44 65.95 -2.64 22.83
C ARG A 44 64.54 -3.13 22.49
N GLU A 45 64.25 -4.41 22.73
CA GLU A 45 62.89 -4.94 22.53
C GLU A 45 61.87 -4.28 23.46
N LEU A 46 62.23 -4.03 24.72
CA LEU A 46 61.38 -3.34 25.68
C LEU A 46 61.11 -1.90 25.25
N GLU A 47 62.11 -1.21 24.74
CA GLU A 47 62.00 0.17 24.24
C GLU A 47 61.05 0.27 23.05
N VAL A 48 61.15 -0.65 22.09
CA VAL A 48 60.21 -0.74 20.96
C VAL A 48 58.78 -0.98 21.45
N LYS A 49 58.57 -1.98 22.33
CA LYS A 49 57.25 -2.27 22.90
C LYS A 49 56.68 -1.08 23.69
N ASN A 50 57.52 -0.37 24.43
CA ASN A 50 57.10 0.81 25.17
C ASN A 50 56.69 1.95 24.23
N SER A 51 57.44 2.16 23.14
CA SER A 51 57.09 3.13 22.10
C SER A 51 55.75 2.81 21.42
N GLU A 52 55.52 1.53 21.08
CA GLU A 52 54.25 1.06 20.54
C GLU A 52 53.09 1.26 21.52
N LEU A 53 53.28 0.94 22.81
CA LEU A 53 52.27 1.15 23.85
C LEU A 53 51.92 2.64 24.02
N VAL A 54 52.92 3.52 24.02
CA VAL A 54 52.70 4.97 24.10
C VAL A 54 51.93 5.49 22.90
N SER A 55 52.26 5.01 21.69
CA SER A 55 51.53 5.34 20.46
C SER A 55 50.07 4.88 20.53
N ASN A 56 49.83 3.63 20.91
CA ASN A 56 48.49 3.07 21.06
C ASN A 56 47.66 3.80 22.12
N LEU A 57 48.28 4.18 23.24
CA LEU A 57 47.62 4.95 24.29
C LEU A 57 47.20 6.34 23.79
N SER A 58 48.04 7.00 22.99
CA SER A 58 47.71 8.28 22.35
C SER A 58 46.51 8.16 21.40
N LEU A 59 46.49 7.12 20.56
CA LEU A 59 45.36 6.85 19.65
C LEU A 59 44.05 6.60 20.42
N LEU A 60 44.09 5.79 21.47
CA LEU A 60 42.92 5.53 22.32
C LEU A 60 42.43 6.79 23.05
N GLN A 61 43.35 7.67 23.48
CA GLN A 61 42.99 8.96 24.07
C GLN A 61 42.26 9.85 23.05
N MET A 62 42.76 9.94 21.82
CA MET A 62 42.11 10.70 20.75
C MET A 62 40.72 10.15 20.41
N GLU A 63 40.58 8.82 20.31
CA GLU A 63 39.29 8.17 20.05
C GLU A 63 38.30 8.42 21.19
N ASN A 64 38.75 8.36 22.44
CA ASN A 64 37.91 8.63 23.61
C ASN A 64 37.40 10.09 23.62
N GLU A 65 38.27 11.06 23.34
CA GLU A 65 37.87 12.46 23.25
C GLU A 65 36.87 12.71 22.09
N TRP A 66 37.08 12.05 20.95
CA TRP A 66 36.13 12.10 19.84
C TRP A 66 34.76 11.49 20.22
N LEU A 67 34.74 10.32 20.87
CA LEU A 67 33.51 9.67 21.33
C LEU A 67 32.75 10.53 22.36
N LYS A 68 33.44 11.18 23.30
CA LYS A 68 32.82 12.11 24.27
C LYS A 68 32.18 13.31 23.58
N SER A 69 32.87 13.88 22.59
CA SER A 69 32.35 15.02 21.81
C SER A 69 31.10 14.63 21.03
N ASN A 70 31.09 13.44 20.41
CA ASN A 70 29.93 12.91 19.71
C ASN A 70 28.76 12.61 20.64
N LEU A 71 29.03 12.01 21.81
CA LEU A 71 28.00 11.75 22.81
C LEU A 71 27.33 13.07 23.25
N THR A 72 28.14 14.09 23.54
CA THR A 72 27.64 15.42 23.92
C THR A 72 26.78 16.03 22.81
N SER A 73 27.21 15.92 21.55
CA SER A 73 26.44 16.43 20.40
C SER A 73 25.11 15.69 20.23
N MET A 74 25.12 14.37 20.47
CA MET A 74 23.93 13.53 20.38
C MET A 74 22.95 13.83 21.53
N GLU A 75 23.45 14.06 22.75
CA GLU A 75 22.64 14.50 23.90
C GLU A 75 21.96 15.85 23.62
N LEU A 76 22.67 16.81 23.05
CA LEU A 76 22.10 18.10 22.63
C LEU A 76 21.01 17.94 21.57
N TYR A 77 21.24 17.09 20.57
CA TYR A 77 20.26 16.79 19.52
C TYR A 77 18.97 16.18 20.08
N TYR A 78 19.08 15.15 20.94
CA TYR A 78 17.91 14.53 21.58
C TYR A 78 17.19 15.49 22.52
N THR A 79 17.93 16.33 23.26
CA THR A 79 17.33 17.35 24.13
C THR A 79 16.51 18.37 23.32
N ALA A 80 17.02 18.81 22.17
CA ALA A 80 16.29 19.70 21.27
C ALA A 80 15.02 19.05 20.73
N ILE A 81 15.09 17.78 20.32
CA ILE A 81 13.92 17.01 19.86
C ILE A 81 12.88 16.87 20.97
N ILE A 82 13.28 16.51 22.18
CA ILE A 82 12.38 16.38 23.33
C ILE A 82 11.68 17.71 23.60
N THR A 83 12.44 18.82 23.59
CA THR A 83 11.88 20.16 23.80
C THR A 83 10.89 20.54 22.71
N MET A 84 11.19 20.22 21.45
CA MET A 84 10.29 20.44 20.32
C MET A 84 8.99 19.64 20.47
N TYR A 85 9.07 18.35 20.82
CA TYR A 85 7.89 17.52 21.06
C TYR A 85 7.08 17.98 22.26
N GLN A 86 7.72 18.40 23.35
CA GLN A 86 7.05 18.95 24.53
C GLN A 86 6.30 20.24 24.17
N SER A 87 6.94 21.17 23.45
CA SER A 87 6.29 22.41 23.00
C SER A 87 5.13 22.13 22.03
N TRP A 88 5.28 21.16 21.12
CA TRP A 88 4.21 20.71 20.24
C TRP A 88 3.05 20.09 21.02
N LEU A 89 3.33 19.23 22.02
CA LEU A 89 2.31 18.62 22.87
C LEU A 89 1.57 19.66 23.72
N GLU A 90 2.28 20.64 24.28
CA GLU A 90 1.68 21.73 25.05
C GLU A 90 0.76 22.59 24.17
N GLY A 91 1.25 22.99 22.99
CA GLY A 91 0.51 23.82 22.03
C GLY A 91 -0.70 23.13 21.39
N ASN A 92 -0.66 21.80 21.26
CA ASN A 92 -1.73 21.00 20.66
C ASN A 92 -2.50 20.15 21.69
N SER A 93 -2.28 20.36 22.99
CA SER A 93 -2.94 19.60 24.06
C SER A 93 -4.48 19.72 24.01
N SER A 94 -4.98 20.90 23.62
CA SER A 94 -6.40 21.15 23.36
C SER A 94 -6.90 20.41 22.13
N GLU A 95 -6.13 20.37 21.04
CA GLU A 95 -6.47 19.61 19.83
C GLU A 95 -6.42 18.10 20.06
N ILE A 96 -5.46 17.59 20.83
CA ILE A 96 -5.37 16.18 21.24
C ILE A 96 -6.58 15.82 22.09
N SER A 97 -7.00 16.68 23.01
CA SER A 97 -8.20 16.44 23.81
C SER A 97 -9.46 16.39 22.94
N VAL A 98 -9.59 17.31 21.98
CA VAL A 98 -10.68 17.31 20.98
C VAL A 98 -10.62 16.08 20.08
N LEU A 99 -9.43 15.64 19.66
CA LEU A 99 -9.23 14.43 18.85
C LEU A 99 -9.51 13.17 19.67
N ILE A 100 -9.15 13.11 20.94
CA ILE A 100 -9.46 12.01 21.86
C ILE A 100 -10.97 11.97 22.10
N GLU A 101 -11.62 13.10 22.34
CA GLU A 101 -13.08 13.17 22.44
C GLU A 101 -13.75 12.72 21.13
N LYS A 102 -13.22 13.14 19.98
CA LYS A 102 -13.73 12.72 18.66
C LYS A 102 -13.49 11.23 18.40
N ILE A 103 -12.33 10.68 18.75
CA ILE A 103 -12.02 9.24 18.66
C ILE A 103 -12.89 8.46 19.64
N THR A 104 -13.13 8.97 20.84
CA THR A 104 -13.97 8.33 21.85
C THR A 104 -15.43 8.35 21.41
N TYR A 105 -15.91 9.48 20.88
CA TYR A 105 -17.21 9.58 20.24
C TYR A 105 -17.34 8.63 19.03
N LEU A 106 -16.35 8.58 18.16
CA LEU A 106 -16.32 7.66 17.01
C LEU A 106 -16.24 6.20 17.46
N ARG A 107 -15.53 5.87 18.55
CA ARG A 107 -15.44 4.52 19.11
C ARG A 107 -16.73 4.10 19.80
N THR A 108 -17.38 5.01 20.53
CA THR A 108 -18.70 4.80 21.10
C THR A 108 -19.74 4.65 19.99
N LYS A 109 -19.68 5.47 18.94
CA LYS A 109 -20.50 5.30 17.73
C LYS A 109 -20.21 3.99 17.02
N LEU A 110 -18.95 3.58 16.89
CA LEU A 110 -18.56 2.30 16.30
C LEU A 110 -19.04 1.12 17.15
N SER A 111 -19.07 1.25 18.48
CA SER A 111 -19.63 0.23 19.38
C SER A 111 -21.16 0.21 19.39
N GLU A 112 -21.82 1.37 19.26
CA GLU A 112 -23.26 1.49 19.04
C GLU A 112 -23.62 0.89 17.68
N TYR A 113 -22.83 1.19 16.64
CA TYR A 113 -22.95 0.61 15.32
C TYR A 113 -22.65 -0.88 15.35
N ALA A 114 -21.66 -1.38 16.09
CA ALA A 114 -21.40 -2.81 16.24
C ALA A 114 -22.56 -3.57 16.91
N ASN A 115 -23.37 -2.89 17.73
CA ASN A 115 -24.62 -3.43 18.29
C ASN A 115 -25.83 -3.22 17.35
N VAL A 116 -25.68 -2.41 16.29
CA VAL A 116 -26.65 -2.16 15.20
C VAL A 116 -26.24 -2.85 13.90
N ILE A 117 -25.05 -3.48 13.83
CA ILE A 117 -24.67 -4.47 12.82
C ILE A 117 -25.61 -5.64 13.08
N GLY A 118 -26.82 -5.52 12.52
CA GLY A 118 -27.68 -6.64 12.27
C GLY A 118 -26.83 -7.70 11.60
N ILE A 119 -27.14 -8.96 11.92
CA ILE A 119 -26.59 -10.14 11.27
C ILE A 119 -26.27 -9.79 9.81
N PRO A 120 -24.98 -9.83 9.37
CA PRO A 120 -24.59 -9.37 8.05
C PRO A 120 -25.50 -10.02 7.01
N ASN A 121 -26.20 -9.18 6.24
CA ASN A 121 -27.26 -9.63 5.35
C ASN A 121 -26.77 -9.88 3.92
N GLY A 122 -25.59 -9.33 3.58
CA GLY A 122 -24.80 -9.63 2.39
C GLY A 122 -24.19 -11.03 2.39
N LEU A 123 -23.35 -11.31 1.40
CA LEU A 123 -22.67 -12.62 1.25
C LEU A 123 -21.21 -12.45 0.82
N GLU A 124 -20.39 -13.49 0.96
CA GLU A 124 -18.99 -13.46 0.53
C GLU A 124 -18.82 -13.71 -0.98
N TYR A 125 -19.40 -14.76 -1.57
CA TYR A 125 -19.18 -15.12 -2.99
C TYR A 125 -20.47 -15.52 -3.72
N LEU A 126 -20.90 -14.71 -4.71
CA LEU A 126 -22.16 -14.91 -5.45
C LEU A 126 -22.09 -16.10 -6.41
N GLU A 127 -20.89 -16.46 -6.85
CA GLU A 127 -20.61 -17.57 -7.73
C GLU A 127 -20.80 -18.95 -7.08
N ASP A 128 -20.53 -19.06 -5.79
CA ASP A 128 -20.55 -20.33 -5.03
C ASP A 128 -21.98 -20.77 -4.70
N LEU A 129 -22.93 -19.86 -4.84
CA LEU A 129 -24.34 -20.11 -4.63
C LEU A 129 -24.93 -20.99 -5.74
N THR A 130 -25.96 -21.76 -5.39
CA THR A 130 -26.86 -22.36 -6.37
C THR A 130 -27.68 -21.28 -7.09
N GLN A 131 -28.28 -21.59 -8.24
CA GLN A 131 -29.15 -20.63 -8.94
C GLN A 131 -30.34 -20.17 -8.08
N GLN A 132 -30.87 -21.06 -7.23
CA GLN A 132 -31.97 -20.72 -6.33
C GLN A 132 -31.54 -19.72 -5.26
N GLU A 133 -30.37 -19.92 -4.66
CA GLU A 133 -29.81 -19.01 -3.66
C GLU A 133 -29.44 -17.65 -4.28
N ARG A 134 -28.83 -17.65 -5.48
CA ARG A 134 -28.59 -16.40 -6.24
C ARG A 134 -29.88 -15.64 -6.49
N ASN A 135 -30.93 -16.32 -6.95
CA ASN A 135 -32.22 -15.68 -7.18
C ASN A 135 -32.78 -15.06 -5.89
N LEU A 136 -32.70 -15.77 -4.77
CA LEU A 136 -33.16 -15.27 -3.48
C LEU A 136 -32.36 -14.04 -3.04
N PHE A 137 -31.03 -14.06 -3.22
CA PHE A 137 -30.17 -12.93 -2.92
C PHE A 137 -30.48 -11.72 -3.80
N LEU A 138 -30.56 -11.88 -5.13
CA LEU A 138 -30.88 -10.79 -6.04
C LEU A 138 -32.27 -10.19 -5.75
N GLN A 139 -33.25 -11.02 -5.40
CA GLN A 139 -34.57 -10.54 -4.95
C GLN A 139 -34.47 -9.77 -3.63
N LYS A 140 -33.68 -10.28 -2.66
CA LYS A 140 -33.40 -9.57 -1.40
C LYS A 140 -32.75 -8.21 -1.66
N ALA A 141 -31.79 -8.14 -2.58
CA ALA A 141 -31.13 -6.90 -2.98
C ALA A 141 -32.12 -5.88 -3.55
N VAL A 142 -32.95 -6.27 -4.51
CA VAL A 142 -34.00 -5.42 -5.09
C VAL A 142 -34.98 -4.92 -4.01
N ASN A 143 -35.40 -5.81 -3.10
CA ASN A 143 -36.34 -5.50 -2.03
C ASN A 143 -35.74 -4.64 -0.92
N SER A 144 -34.41 -4.64 -0.76
CA SER A 144 -33.72 -3.86 0.26
C SER A 144 -33.72 -2.36 -0.05
N LEU A 145 -33.86 -1.97 -1.31
CA LEU A 145 -33.78 -0.57 -1.72
C LEU A 145 -34.81 0.30 -0.96
N PRO A 146 -34.40 1.49 -0.46
CA PRO A 146 -35.34 2.45 0.11
C PRO A 146 -36.48 2.79 -0.84
N LEU A 147 -37.70 2.96 -0.32
CA LEU A 147 -38.89 3.25 -1.14
C LEU A 147 -38.72 4.54 -1.96
N ASN A 148 -38.07 5.54 -1.39
CA ASN A 148 -37.83 6.82 -2.03
C ASN A 148 -36.35 6.95 -2.37
N LEU A 149 -36.03 6.92 -3.66
CA LEU A 149 -34.71 7.28 -4.18
C LEU A 149 -34.83 8.54 -5.03
N ASN A 150 -33.93 9.50 -4.83
CA ASN A 150 -33.96 10.79 -5.49
C ASN A 150 -33.17 10.80 -6.82
N PHE A 151 -33.36 9.77 -7.65
CA PHE A 151 -32.65 9.66 -8.94
C PHE A 151 -33.40 10.29 -10.12
N SER A 152 -34.68 10.66 -9.94
CA SER A 152 -35.56 11.16 -11.01
C SER A 152 -34.99 12.36 -11.77
N GLN A 153 -34.42 13.33 -11.05
CA GLN A 153 -33.79 14.52 -11.65
C GLN A 153 -32.63 14.17 -12.59
N TYR A 154 -31.89 13.10 -12.29
CA TYR A 154 -30.77 12.66 -13.13
C TYR A 154 -31.30 11.90 -14.35
N VAL A 155 -32.35 11.10 -14.20
CA VAL A 155 -33.01 10.41 -15.31
C VAL A 155 -33.66 11.39 -16.28
N GLU A 156 -34.29 12.46 -15.78
CA GLU A 156 -34.86 13.51 -16.64
C GLU A 156 -33.78 14.19 -17.48
N LYS A 157 -32.62 14.46 -16.89
CA LYS A 157 -31.51 15.16 -17.56
C LYS A 157 -30.72 14.28 -18.51
N TYR A 158 -30.44 13.04 -18.14
CA TYR A 158 -29.46 12.17 -18.83
C TYR A 158 -30.09 10.94 -19.49
N GLY A 159 -31.39 10.72 -19.35
CA GLY A 159 -32.04 9.46 -19.70
C GLY A 159 -31.82 8.39 -18.64
N ILE A 160 -32.52 7.26 -18.76
CA ILE A 160 -32.60 6.25 -17.70
C ILE A 160 -31.24 5.64 -17.33
N PRO A 161 -30.52 4.93 -18.23
CA PRO A 161 -29.35 4.17 -17.81
C PRO A 161 -28.20 5.09 -17.38
N LEU A 162 -27.98 6.20 -18.09
CA LEU A 162 -26.96 7.18 -17.72
C LEU A 162 -27.36 7.98 -16.46
N GLY A 163 -28.65 8.34 -16.31
CA GLY A 163 -29.14 9.03 -15.12
C GLY A 163 -28.97 8.21 -13.84
N ILE A 164 -29.17 6.89 -13.91
CA ILE A 164 -28.88 5.97 -12.81
C ILE A 164 -27.37 5.90 -12.53
N HIS A 165 -26.53 5.78 -13.56
CA HIS A 165 -25.07 5.82 -13.40
C HIS A 165 -24.60 7.11 -12.71
N VAL A 166 -25.11 8.26 -13.14
CA VAL A 166 -24.82 9.58 -12.55
C VAL A 166 -25.31 9.64 -11.10
N TYR A 167 -26.53 9.20 -10.83
CA TYR A 167 -27.09 9.17 -9.48
C TYR A 167 -26.19 8.37 -8.54
N VAL A 168 -25.93 7.11 -8.86
CA VAL A 168 -25.11 6.22 -8.01
C VAL A 168 -23.74 6.84 -7.80
N SER A 169 -23.06 7.26 -8.87
CA SER A 169 -21.72 7.86 -8.79
C SER A 169 -21.64 9.13 -7.94
N LEU A 170 -22.73 9.89 -7.79
CA LEU A 170 -22.77 11.10 -6.97
C LEU A 170 -23.19 10.83 -5.54
N THR A 171 -24.02 9.82 -5.29
CA THR A 171 -24.46 9.46 -3.94
C THR A 171 -23.53 8.49 -3.24
N THR A 172 -22.58 7.88 -3.94
CA THR A 172 -21.64 6.91 -3.36
C THR A 172 -20.17 7.29 -3.60
N TYR A 173 -19.23 6.74 -2.83
CA TYR A 173 -17.79 6.77 -3.14
C TYR A 173 -17.20 5.35 -3.10
N TYR A 174 -16.00 5.17 -3.68
CA TYR A 174 -15.36 3.86 -3.68
C TYR A 174 -14.87 3.51 -2.27
N GLN A 175 -15.31 2.36 -1.76
CA GLN A 175 -14.89 1.82 -0.48
C GLN A 175 -14.46 0.38 -0.71
N PRO A 176 -13.17 0.04 -0.59
CA PRO A 176 -12.78 -1.36 -0.65
C PRO A 176 -13.36 -2.10 0.55
N ASP A 177 -13.63 -3.38 0.37
CA ASP A 177 -14.01 -4.26 1.44
C ASP A 177 -13.04 -4.25 2.64
N PRO A 178 -13.57 -4.49 3.86
CA PRO A 178 -12.73 -4.59 5.04
C PRO A 178 -11.82 -5.82 4.91
N VAL A 179 -10.52 -5.67 5.21
CA VAL A 179 -9.49 -6.73 5.13
C VAL A 179 -9.90 -8.08 5.77
N SER A 180 -10.83 -8.06 6.73
CA SER A 180 -11.37 -9.25 7.40
C SER A 180 -12.34 -10.10 6.55
N ALA A 181 -13.03 -9.49 5.58
CA ALA A 181 -13.90 -10.17 4.63
C ALA A 181 -13.22 -10.02 3.27
N LYS A 182 -12.68 -11.11 2.73
CA LYS A 182 -11.92 -11.06 1.46
C LYS A 182 -12.74 -10.48 0.30
N GLU A 183 -14.06 -10.64 0.38
CA GLU A 183 -15.10 -10.15 -0.53
C GLU A 183 -16.43 -10.13 0.28
N TYR A 184 -17.27 -9.11 0.12
CA TYR A 184 -18.54 -8.95 0.79
C TYR A 184 -19.53 -8.10 0.00
N TRP A 185 -20.48 -8.78 -0.64
CA TRP A 185 -21.58 -8.17 -1.38
C TRP A 185 -22.59 -7.51 -0.43
N LYS A 186 -22.47 -6.20 -0.18
CA LYS A 186 -23.44 -5.41 0.58
C LYS A 186 -24.77 -5.37 -0.16
N LEU A 187 -25.86 -5.42 0.60
CA LEU A 187 -27.16 -5.12 0.02
C LEU A 187 -27.25 -3.62 -0.35
N PRO A 188 -28.05 -3.25 -1.35
CA PRO A 188 -28.21 -1.86 -1.78
C PRO A 188 -28.57 -0.85 -0.67
N ASN A 189 -29.31 -1.23 0.36
CA ASN A 189 -29.55 -0.36 1.51
C ASN A 189 -28.31 -0.13 2.36
N GLU A 190 -27.45 -1.14 2.51
CA GLU A 190 -26.16 -1.05 3.21
C GLU A 190 -25.20 -0.16 2.40
N THR A 191 -25.06 -0.37 1.08
CA THR A 191 -24.26 0.51 0.20
C THR A 191 -24.70 1.97 0.27
N LEU A 192 -26.02 2.23 0.32
CA LEU A 192 -26.55 3.60 0.45
C LEU A 192 -26.34 4.18 1.85
N GLN A 193 -26.47 3.36 2.90
CA GLN A 193 -26.24 3.78 4.29
C GLN A 193 -24.78 4.12 4.55
N ASP A 194 -23.87 3.31 4.02
CA ASP A 194 -22.43 3.49 4.10
C ASP A 194 -21.92 4.59 3.16
N LEU A 195 -22.78 5.10 2.28
CA LEU A 195 -22.45 6.06 1.24
C LEU A 195 -21.41 5.51 0.24
N GLY A 196 -21.28 4.20 0.10
CA GLY A 196 -20.23 3.60 -0.72
C GLY A 196 -20.06 2.09 -0.60
N GLY A 197 -19.21 1.61 -1.49
CA GLY A 197 -18.83 0.22 -1.72
C GLY A 197 -17.84 0.15 -2.86
N ASP A 198 -17.33 -1.03 -3.17
CA ASP A 198 -16.49 -1.35 -4.31
C ASP A 198 -17.31 -1.90 -5.47
N CYS A 199 -16.74 -2.76 -6.31
CA CYS A 199 -17.22 -2.97 -7.67
C CYS A 199 -18.56 -3.70 -7.73
N GLU A 200 -18.72 -4.70 -6.88
CA GLU A 200 -19.87 -5.56 -6.72
C GLU A 200 -21.01 -4.84 -6.00
N ASP A 201 -20.71 -4.07 -4.96
CA ASP A 201 -21.68 -3.25 -4.22
C ASP A 201 -22.35 -2.21 -5.11
N LEU A 202 -21.52 -1.44 -5.82
CA LEU A 202 -21.99 -0.38 -6.71
C LEU A 202 -22.75 -0.96 -7.91
N SER A 203 -22.34 -2.14 -8.38
CA SER A 203 -23.04 -2.88 -9.44
C SER A 203 -24.37 -3.44 -8.95
N LEU A 204 -24.43 -4.02 -7.75
CA LEU A 204 -25.65 -4.58 -7.18
C LEU A 204 -26.68 -3.49 -6.86
N LEU A 205 -26.24 -2.33 -6.37
CA LEU A 205 -27.09 -1.15 -6.21
C LEU A 205 -27.67 -0.69 -7.56
N THR A 206 -26.82 -0.55 -8.58
CA THR A 206 -27.23 -0.15 -9.93
C THR A 206 -28.21 -1.15 -10.55
N TYR A 207 -27.90 -2.44 -10.47
CA TYR A 207 -28.73 -3.56 -10.90
C TYR A 207 -30.11 -3.48 -10.23
N SER A 208 -30.13 -3.32 -8.91
CA SER A 208 -31.36 -3.32 -8.12
C SER A 208 -32.26 -2.14 -8.49
N ILE A 209 -31.69 -0.96 -8.73
CA ILE A 209 -32.46 0.23 -9.15
C ILE A 209 -33.11 -0.02 -10.51
N LEU A 210 -32.36 -0.58 -11.47
CA LEU A 210 -32.88 -0.90 -12.80
C LEU A 210 -33.99 -1.95 -12.76
N VAL A 211 -33.78 -3.07 -12.07
CA VAL A 211 -34.79 -4.13 -11.94
C VAL A 211 -36.04 -3.61 -11.24
N ARG A 212 -35.90 -2.87 -10.13
CA ARG A 212 -37.06 -2.27 -9.45
C ARG A 212 -37.81 -1.26 -10.31
N SER A 213 -37.12 -0.60 -11.23
CA SER A 213 -37.70 0.33 -12.20
C SER A 213 -38.36 -0.38 -13.41
N GLY A 214 -38.43 -1.71 -13.41
CA GLY A 214 -39.08 -2.52 -14.44
C GLY A 214 -38.17 -2.98 -15.58
N TYR A 215 -36.86 -2.71 -15.51
CA TYR A 215 -35.89 -3.15 -16.52
C TYR A 215 -35.38 -4.56 -16.19
N ASN A 216 -36.22 -5.56 -16.46
CA ASN A 216 -35.93 -6.96 -16.10
C ASN A 216 -34.83 -7.62 -16.94
N ASN A 217 -34.51 -7.06 -18.12
CA ASN A 217 -33.36 -7.50 -18.93
C ASN A 217 -32.07 -6.84 -18.43
N THR A 218 -31.82 -6.99 -17.13
CA THR A 218 -30.65 -6.44 -16.44
C THR A 218 -29.89 -7.58 -15.79
N TYR A 219 -28.57 -7.55 -15.91
CA TYR A 219 -27.65 -8.60 -15.48
C TYR A 219 -26.41 -7.95 -14.86
N LEU A 220 -25.81 -8.63 -13.90
CA LEU A 220 -24.44 -8.36 -13.49
C LEU A 220 -23.51 -9.08 -14.47
N VAL A 221 -22.45 -8.39 -14.90
CA VAL A 221 -21.42 -8.93 -15.77
C VAL A 221 -20.07 -8.78 -15.07
N GLU A 222 -19.32 -9.86 -15.05
CA GLU A 222 -18.06 -9.94 -14.32
C GLU A 222 -16.95 -10.35 -15.26
N TRP A 223 -15.76 -9.83 -15.01
CA TRP A 223 -14.53 -10.44 -15.50
C TRP A 223 -13.63 -10.80 -14.32
N LEU A 224 -12.89 -11.89 -14.46
CA LEU A 224 -11.90 -12.34 -13.48
C LEU A 224 -10.55 -12.57 -14.15
N SER A 225 -9.50 -12.24 -13.42
CA SER A 225 -8.11 -12.61 -13.66
C SER A 225 -7.64 -13.57 -12.56
N ASP A 226 -6.35 -13.90 -12.53
CA ASP A 226 -5.80 -14.79 -11.49
C ASP A 226 -5.84 -14.15 -10.09
N ASP A 227 -5.74 -12.82 -9.99
CA ASP A 227 -5.57 -12.10 -8.72
C ASP A 227 -6.69 -11.09 -8.41
N VAL A 228 -7.45 -10.66 -9.43
CA VAL A 228 -8.44 -9.58 -9.32
C VAL A 228 -9.67 -9.89 -10.16
N GLY A 229 -10.85 -9.48 -9.68
CA GLY A 229 -12.09 -9.49 -10.44
C GLY A 229 -12.72 -8.10 -10.49
N HIS A 230 -13.70 -7.92 -11.36
CA HIS A 230 -14.47 -6.69 -11.43
C HIS A 230 -15.90 -6.95 -11.90
N VAL A 231 -16.85 -6.22 -11.34
CA VAL A 231 -18.27 -6.33 -11.63
C VAL A 231 -18.81 -5.04 -12.26
N ALA A 232 -19.67 -5.19 -13.26
CA ALA A 232 -20.46 -4.12 -13.86
C ALA A 232 -21.91 -4.56 -14.11
N VAL A 233 -22.76 -3.65 -14.59
CA VAL A 233 -24.16 -3.94 -14.93
C VAL A 233 -24.36 -3.86 -16.44
N LEU A 234 -25.02 -4.87 -17.00
CA LEU A 234 -25.47 -4.87 -18.39
C LEU A 234 -27.01 -4.85 -18.41
N THR A 235 -27.61 -3.93 -19.16
CA THR A 235 -29.07 -3.83 -19.29
C THR A 235 -29.51 -3.59 -20.74
N ARG A 236 -30.68 -4.12 -21.11
CA ARG A 236 -31.30 -3.90 -22.41
C ARG A 236 -32.54 -3.02 -22.28
N ILE A 237 -32.50 -1.82 -22.85
CA ILE A 237 -33.59 -0.85 -22.82
C ILE A 237 -33.92 -0.45 -24.27
N MET A 238 -35.20 -0.55 -24.66
CA MET A 238 -35.68 -0.22 -26.00
C MET A 238 -34.88 -0.90 -27.13
N GLY A 239 -34.49 -2.16 -26.91
CA GLY A 239 -33.73 -2.97 -27.86
C GLY A 239 -32.22 -2.73 -27.89
N ARG A 240 -31.72 -1.71 -27.17
CA ARG A 240 -30.30 -1.34 -27.10
C ARG A 240 -29.64 -1.84 -25.82
N TRP A 241 -28.36 -2.17 -25.90
CA TRP A 241 -27.56 -2.60 -24.76
C TRP A 241 -26.80 -1.42 -24.14
N TYR A 242 -26.82 -1.38 -22.81
CA TYR A 242 -26.09 -0.42 -21.99
C TYR A 242 -25.27 -1.19 -20.98
N LEU A 243 -23.97 -0.92 -20.94
CA LEU A 243 -23.06 -1.42 -19.93
C LEU A 243 -22.66 -0.24 -19.03
N ILE A 244 -22.99 -0.39 -17.76
CA ILE A 244 -22.85 0.59 -16.69
C ILE A 244 -21.84 0.04 -15.70
N ASP A 245 -20.65 0.64 -15.70
CA ASP A 245 -19.57 0.28 -14.81
C ASP A 245 -19.26 1.49 -13.91
N VAL A 246 -19.92 1.53 -12.74
CA VAL A 246 -19.81 2.65 -11.80
C VAL A 246 -18.40 2.71 -11.22
N ALA A 247 -17.89 1.60 -10.69
CA ALA A 247 -16.56 1.50 -10.09
C ALA A 247 -15.43 1.78 -11.11
N GLY A 248 -15.58 1.29 -12.34
CA GLY A 248 -14.67 1.58 -13.44
C GLY A 248 -14.81 2.99 -14.04
N ASN A 249 -15.80 3.78 -13.61
CA ASN A 249 -16.17 5.07 -14.19
C ASN A 249 -16.30 5.00 -15.73
N TRP A 250 -17.16 4.07 -16.19
CA TRP A 250 -17.33 3.78 -17.61
C TRP A 250 -18.81 3.49 -17.94
N PHE A 251 -19.32 4.13 -18.99
CA PHE A 251 -20.69 3.95 -19.48
C PHE A 251 -20.70 3.96 -21.00
N ASN A 252 -20.84 2.80 -21.67
CA ASN A 252 -20.77 2.69 -23.14
C ASN A 252 -19.65 3.54 -23.79
N GLY A 253 -18.46 3.55 -23.18
CA GLY A 253 -17.29 4.34 -23.63
C GLY A 253 -17.19 5.76 -23.07
N LEU A 254 -18.26 6.30 -22.49
CA LEU A 254 -18.28 7.59 -21.80
C LEU A 254 -17.69 7.48 -20.39
N LYS A 255 -17.14 8.59 -19.90
CA LYS A 255 -16.69 8.76 -18.52
C LYS A 255 -17.43 9.90 -17.84
N LEU A 256 -17.62 9.75 -16.54
CA LEU A 256 -18.23 10.74 -15.68
C LEU A 256 -17.16 11.48 -14.89
N TYR A 257 -17.30 12.80 -14.78
CA TYR A 257 -16.42 13.64 -13.98
C TYR A 257 -17.20 14.69 -13.20
N VAL A 258 -16.73 14.97 -11.98
CA VAL A 258 -17.00 16.24 -11.31
C VAL A 258 -16.01 17.24 -11.88
N TYR A 259 -16.51 18.13 -12.73
CA TYR A 259 -15.73 19.12 -13.47
C TYR A 259 -15.77 20.47 -12.76
N THR A 260 -14.59 21.07 -12.56
CA THR A 260 -14.47 22.43 -12.04
C THR A 260 -13.30 23.15 -12.69
N LYS A 261 -13.27 24.47 -12.56
CA LYS A 261 -12.16 25.31 -13.00
C LYS A 261 -11.46 25.88 -11.78
N ILE A 262 -10.15 25.69 -11.69
CA ILE A 262 -9.33 26.24 -10.62
C ILE A 262 -8.44 27.37 -11.17
N LEU A 263 -8.33 28.47 -10.42
CA LEU A 263 -7.41 29.57 -10.73
C LEU A 263 -6.15 29.40 -9.90
N LYS A 264 -5.00 29.24 -10.54
CA LYS A 264 -3.69 29.20 -9.88
C LYS A 264 -2.74 30.15 -10.61
N GLU A 265 -2.20 31.13 -9.88
CA GLU A 265 -1.23 32.11 -10.41
C GLU A 265 -1.72 32.83 -11.68
N GLY A 266 -3.01 33.19 -11.71
CA GLY A 266 -3.62 33.87 -12.86
C GLY A 266 -3.96 32.95 -14.05
N THR A 267 -3.59 31.67 -13.99
CA THR A 267 -3.93 30.67 -15.02
C THR A 267 -5.10 29.81 -14.56
N THR A 268 -6.09 29.65 -15.44
CA THR A 268 -7.25 28.78 -15.20
C THR A 268 -6.94 27.37 -15.69
N TYR A 269 -7.17 26.37 -14.85
CA TYR A 269 -7.01 24.96 -15.17
C TYR A 269 -8.36 24.26 -15.10
N ASP A 270 -8.61 23.40 -16.09
CA ASP A 270 -9.74 22.47 -16.09
C ASP A 270 -9.39 21.26 -15.22
N LEU A 271 -10.21 21.01 -14.20
CA LEU A 271 -10.05 19.89 -13.29
C LEU A 271 -11.21 18.91 -13.49
N LYS A 272 -10.89 17.67 -13.88
CA LYS A 272 -11.85 16.57 -14.04
C LYS A 272 -11.56 15.51 -12.97
N LEU A 273 -12.42 15.43 -11.96
CA LEU A 273 -12.27 14.49 -10.85
C LEU A 273 -13.20 13.29 -11.05
N PRO A 274 -12.70 12.04 -10.97
CA PRO A 274 -13.57 10.87 -10.92
C PRO A 274 -14.53 10.98 -9.73
N PRO A 275 -15.85 10.81 -9.92
CA PRO A 275 -16.83 11.02 -8.85
C PRO A 275 -16.59 10.11 -7.64
N LEU A 276 -16.18 8.86 -7.85
CA LEU A 276 -15.97 7.93 -6.74
C LEU A 276 -14.74 8.24 -5.87
N SER A 277 -13.86 9.14 -6.30
CA SER A 277 -12.72 9.61 -5.51
C SER A 277 -13.09 10.72 -4.52
N LEU A 278 -14.35 11.17 -4.51
CA LEU A 278 -14.84 12.25 -3.66
C LEU A 278 -15.99 11.75 -2.79
N HIS A 279 -15.99 12.18 -1.52
CA HIS A 279 -17.11 11.92 -0.61
C HIS A 279 -18.42 12.53 -1.18
N PRO A 280 -19.58 11.85 -1.07
CA PRO A 280 -20.86 12.32 -1.60
C PRO A 280 -21.24 13.74 -1.18
N ASP A 281 -21.11 14.07 0.11
CA ASP A 281 -21.40 15.42 0.61
C ASP A 281 -20.56 16.52 -0.06
N VAL A 282 -19.30 16.22 -0.40
CA VAL A 282 -18.41 17.18 -1.08
C VAL A 282 -18.87 17.39 -2.52
N LYS A 283 -19.21 16.31 -3.22
CA LYS A 283 -19.73 16.39 -4.60
C LYS A 283 -21.03 17.17 -4.66
N ASP A 284 -21.95 16.82 -3.78
CA ASP A 284 -23.24 17.46 -3.65
C ASP A 284 -23.10 18.95 -3.30
N TRP A 285 -22.24 19.30 -2.35
CA TRP A 285 -21.94 20.70 -2.03
C TRP A 285 -21.35 21.46 -3.22
N LEU A 286 -20.37 20.88 -3.93
CA LEU A 286 -19.74 21.51 -5.09
C LEU A 286 -20.75 21.77 -6.21
N VAL A 287 -21.58 20.78 -6.54
CA VAL A 287 -22.57 20.88 -7.63
C VAL A 287 -23.71 21.81 -7.26
N ARG A 288 -24.28 21.68 -6.05
CA ARG A 288 -25.41 22.51 -5.60
C ARG A 288 -25.06 23.99 -5.52
N ASN A 289 -23.82 24.32 -5.16
CA ASN A 289 -23.34 25.71 -5.07
C ASN A 289 -22.71 26.23 -6.37
N ASN A 290 -22.83 25.50 -7.49
CA ASN A 290 -22.28 25.87 -8.80
C ASN A 290 -20.75 26.02 -8.83
N TYR A 291 -20.02 25.40 -7.90
CA TYR A 291 -18.56 25.32 -7.94
C TYR A 291 -18.06 24.21 -8.87
N ALA A 292 -18.89 23.21 -9.14
CA ALA A 292 -18.61 22.17 -10.11
C ALA A 292 -19.85 21.83 -10.93
N THR A 293 -19.64 21.20 -12.07
CA THR A 293 -20.70 20.61 -12.90
C THR A 293 -20.40 19.14 -13.15
N ILE A 294 -21.44 18.40 -13.52
CA ILE A 294 -21.29 17.01 -13.96
C ILE A 294 -20.97 16.99 -15.44
N ASP A 295 -19.77 16.53 -15.77
CA ASP A 295 -19.30 16.34 -17.14
C ASP A 295 -19.39 14.86 -17.50
N VAL A 296 -20.12 14.56 -18.58
CA VAL A 296 -20.17 13.24 -19.21
C VAL A 296 -19.52 13.38 -20.56
N SER A 297 -18.33 12.81 -20.73
CA SER A 297 -17.54 13.02 -21.94
C SER A 297 -16.75 11.79 -22.33
N LEU A 298 -16.39 11.75 -23.61
CA LEU A 298 -15.48 10.74 -24.14
C LEU A 298 -14.05 11.03 -23.69
N PRO A 299 -13.29 10.00 -23.29
CA PRO A 299 -11.85 10.11 -23.21
C PRO A 299 -11.26 10.53 -24.57
N PRO A 300 -10.18 11.32 -24.60
CA PRO A 300 -9.51 11.70 -25.85
C PRO A 300 -9.16 10.48 -26.70
N GLY A 301 -9.55 10.50 -27.98
CA GLY A 301 -9.28 9.42 -28.94
C GLY A 301 -10.21 8.22 -28.84
N GLN A 302 -11.25 8.26 -28.01
CA GLN A 302 -12.30 7.22 -27.95
C GLN A 302 -13.59 7.66 -28.65
N ARG A 303 -14.47 6.69 -28.91
CA ARG A 303 -15.79 6.90 -29.53
C ARG A 303 -16.90 6.46 -28.57
N GLU A 304 -18.05 7.09 -28.70
CA GLU A 304 -19.27 6.66 -28.01
C GLU A 304 -19.77 5.35 -28.60
N LEU A 305 -20.22 4.44 -27.73
CA LEU A 305 -20.66 3.10 -28.09
C LEU A 305 -22.19 2.94 -27.96
N ASP A 306 -22.97 4.03 -27.98
CA ASP A 306 -24.43 3.91 -28.01
C ASP A 306 -24.89 3.22 -29.30
N GLY A 307 -25.76 2.22 -29.15
CA GLY A 307 -26.34 1.47 -30.26
C GLY A 307 -25.40 0.50 -30.99
N VAL A 308 -24.17 0.26 -30.51
CA VAL A 308 -23.32 -0.80 -31.06
C VAL A 308 -23.84 -2.19 -30.68
N ASP A 309 -23.41 -3.21 -31.39
CA ASP A 309 -23.76 -4.59 -31.05
C ASP A 309 -23.12 -5.01 -29.70
N LEU A 310 -23.79 -5.93 -29.01
CA LEU A 310 -23.38 -6.35 -27.67
C LEU A 310 -21.95 -6.91 -27.60
N LYS A 311 -21.52 -7.64 -28.64
CA LYS A 311 -20.18 -8.22 -28.69
C LYS A 311 -19.15 -7.09 -28.72
N THR A 312 -19.32 -6.11 -29.61
CA THR A 312 -18.45 -4.93 -29.67
C THR A 312 -18.44 -4.18 -28.35
N LEU A 313 -19.62 -3.96 -27.74
CA LEU A 313 -19.72 -3.25 -26.46
C LEU A 313 -18.90 -3.94 -25.35
N LEU A 314 -19.06 -5.25 -25.20
CA LEU A 314 -18.33 -6.05 -24.22
C LEU A 314 -16.82 -6.09 -24.51
N GLN A 315 -16.43 -6.19 -25.78
CA GLN A 315 -15.01 -6.17 -26.17
C GLN A 315 -14.33 -4.84 -25.82
N GLU A 316 -15.01 -3.70 -26.03
CA GLU A 316 -14.47 -2.39 -25.68
C GLU A 316 -14.38 -2.17 -24.16
N TRP A 317 -15.34 -2.71 -23.39
CA TRP A 317 -15.27 -2.71 -21.93
C TRP A 317 -14.11 -3.56 -21.39
N VAL A 318 -13.90 -4.76 -21.93
CA VAL A 318 -12.72 -5.58 -21.59
C VAL A 318 -11.42 -4.88 -22.00
N ALA A 319 -11.38 -4.30 -23.20
CA ALA A 319 -10.22 -3.55 -23.66
C ALA A 319 -9.92 -2.31 -22.79
N TYR A 320 -10.95 -1.72 -22.16
CA TYR A 320 -10.76 -0.67 -21.18
C TYR A 320 -9.96 -1.13 -19.98
N TRP A 321 -10.31 -2.27 -19.38
CA TRP A 321 -9.58 -2.84 -18.25
C TRP A 321 -8.18 -3.33 -18.63
N VAL A 322 -8.02 -3.94 -19.82
CA VAL A 322 -6.69 -4.33 -20.32
C VAL A 322 -5.75 -3.14 -20.48
N ARG A 323 -6.26 -1.97 -20.90
CA ARG A 323 -5.45 -0.74 -20.97
C ARG A 323 -5.02 -0.21 -19.60
N LEU A 324 -5.71 -0.61 -18.53
CA LEU A 324 -5.35 -0.29 -17.15
C LEU A 324 -4.36 -1.31 -16.54
N GLY A 325 -3.99 -2.35 -17.28
CA GLY A 325 -3.03 -3.37 -16.85
C GLY A 325 -3.66 -4.70 -16.45
N GLU A 326 -4.99 -4.81 -16.49
CA GLU A 326 -5.69 -6.03 -16.10
C GLU A 326 -5.60 -7.12 -17.18
N SER A 327 -5.72 -8.38 -16.77
CA SER A 327 -5.71 -9.54 -17.67
C SER A 327 -6.94 -10.44 -17.46
N PRO A 328 -8.12 -10.04 -17.97
CA PRO A 328 -9.34 -10.85 -17.90
C PRO A 328 -9.18 -12.21 -18.60
N VAL A 329 -9.40 -13.31 -17.87
CA VAL A 329 -9.33 -14.70 -18.39
C VAL A 329 -10.69 -15.42 -18.34
N GLU A 330 -11.57 -15.00 -17.44
CA GLU A 330 -12.91 -15.56 -17.25
C GLU A 330 -13.95 -14.46 -17.23
N TYR A 331 -15.14 -14.77 -17.77
CA TYR A 331 -16.29 -13.88 -17.76
C TYR A 331 -17.49 -14.59 -17.17
N ARG A 332 -18.25 -13.87 -16.37
CA ARG A 332 -19.50 -14.37 -15.78
C ARG A 332 -20.66 -13.45 -16.07
N LEU A 333 -21.83 -14.05 -16.12
CA LEU A 333 -23.10 -13.35 -16.21
C LEU A 333 -24.01 -13.86 -15.11
N VAL A 334 -24.56 -12.93 -14.34
CA VAL A 334 -25.45 -13.25 -13.23
C VAL A 334 -26.74 -12.46 -13.33
N GLY A 335 -27.88 -13.14 -13.21
CA GLY A 335 -29.20 -12.51 -13.17
C GLY A 335 -30.26 -13.48 -12.65
N LEU A 336 -31.51 -13.02 -12.59
CA LEU A 336 -32.62 -13.88 -12.19
C LEU A 336 -32.80 -15.02 -13.20
N ASN A 337 -32.68 -16.26 -12.72
CA ASN A 337 -32.68 -17.49 -13.52
C ASN A 337 -31.58 -17.57 -14.59
N VAL A 338 -30.55 -16.73 -14.49
CA VAL A 338 -29.46 -16.65 -15.46
C VAL A 338 -28.13 -16.77 -14.72
N TYR A 339 -27.34 -17.76 -15.14
CA TYR A 339 -25.95 -17.88 -14.76
C TYR A 339 -25.15 -18.48 -15.91
N LEU A 340 -24.09 -17.80 -16.32
CA LEU A 340 -23.14 -18.30 -17.30
C LEU A 340 -21.73 -18.01 -16.84
N LYS A 341 -20.83 -18.98 -17.01
CA LYS A 341 -19.38 -18.85 -16.86
C LYS A 341 -18.73 -19.25 -18.17
N THR A 342 -17.82 -18.42 -18.70
CA THR A 342 -17.13 -18.68 -19.96
C THR A 342 -15.78 -17.96 -20.03
N GLY A 343 -14.79 -18.55 -20.71
CA GLY A 343 -13.53 -17.87 -21.04
C GLY A 343 -13.61 -17.01 -22.32
N SER A 344 -14.80 -16.83 -22.90
CA SER A 344 -14.96 -16.13 -24.19
C SER A 344 -16.03 -15.05 -24.14
N ILE A 345 -15.60 -13.80 -24.32
CA ILE A 345 -16.51 -12.64 -24.44
C ILE A 345 -17.50 -12.78 -25.62
N THR A 346 -17.11 -13.52 -26.67
CA THR A 346 -18.01 -13.80 -27.80
C THR A 346 -19.10 -14.79 -27.43
N GLN A 347 -18.78 -15.83 -26.65
CA GLN A 347 -19.78 -16.78 -26.15
C GLN A 347 -20.74 -16.08 -25.19
N LEU A 348 -20.23 -15.22 -24.31
CA LEU A 348 -21.04 -14.39 -23.41
C LEU A 348 -22.06 -13.54 -24.18
N ALA A 349 -21.59 -12.78 -25.18
CA ALA A 349 -22.44 -11.94 -26.01
C ALA A 349 -23.52 -12.75 -26.76
N ASN A 350 -23.14 -13.88 -27.36
CA ASN A 350 -24.07 -14.75 -28.07
C ASN A 350 -25.14 -15.35 -27.16
N TYR A 351 -24.78 -15.71 -25.93
CA TYR A 351 -25.74 -16.23 -24.96
C TYR A 351 -26.78 -15.17 -24.58
N LEU A 352 -26.34 -13.95 -24.27
CA LEU A 352 -27.22 -12.81 -23.95
C LEU A 352 -28.16 -12.42 -25.09
N GLU A 353 -27.67 -12.38 -26.33
CA GLU A 353 -28.52 -12.09 -27.49
C GLU A 353 -29.60 -13.16 -27.74
N ASN A 354 -29.42 -14.37 -27.22
CA ASN A 354 -30.39 -15.46 -27.34
C ASN A 354 -31.33 -15.57 -26.13
N LEU A 355 -30.99 -14.98 -24.97
CA LEU A 355 -31.90 -14.93 -23.81
C LEU A 355 -33.13 -14.06 -24.04
N GLY A 356 -33.03 -13.06 -24.92
CA GLY A 356 -34.09 -12.09 -25.22
C GLY A 356 -34.90 -12.36 -26.49
N LYS A 357 -34.72 -13.52 -27.11
CA LYS A 357 -35.54 -14.03 -28.23
C LYS A 357 -36.50 -15.09 -27.70
#